data_AF-A0A7J8XYZ9-F1
#
_entry.id   AF-A0A7J8XYZ9-F1
#
_cell.length_a   1.000
_cell.length_b   1.000
_cell.length_c   1.000
_cell.angle_alpha   90.00
_cell.angle_beta   90.00
_cell.angle_gamma   90.00
#
_symmetry.space_group_name_H-M   'P 1'
#
loop_
_entity.id
_entity.type
_entity.pdbx_description
1 polymer ?
#
loop_
_entity_poly.entity_id
_entity_poly.type
_entity_poly.pdbx_seq_one_letter_code
_entity_poly.pdbx_strand_id
1 'polypeptide(L)' 'MGKITLVEEVGREVEGFDQAIMVVVFETPNTERIQMKIAEALTLNFENTSKQGKAAKLWSRLIAEKFFIILDDLWK' A
#
# COMPACT_ATOMS: atom_id res chain seq x y z
N MET A 1 -2.41 9.19 -17.12
CA MET A 1 -3.60 9.80 -16.48
C MET A 1 -4.73 8.80 -16.24
N GLY A 2 -5.00 7.79 -17.09
CA GLY A 2 -6.18 6.90 -16.93
C GLY A 2 -6.13 5.82 -15.82
N LYS A 3 -4.96 5.27 -15.45
CA LYS A 3 -4.89 4.20 -14.42
C LYS A 3 -5.25 4.69 -13.01
N ILE A 4 -4.75 5.86 -12.62
CA ILE A 4 -4.95 6.42 -11.27
C ILE A 4 -6.44 6.69 -11.01
N THR A 5 -7.15 7.24 -12.00
CA THR A 5 -8.60 7.51 -11.91
C THR A 5 -9.42 6.22 -11.77
N LEU A 6 -9.04 5.15 -12.48
CA LEU A 6 -9.73 3.86 -12.34
C LEU A 6 -9.56 3.26 -10.95
N VAL A 7 -8.41 3.46 -10.29
CA VAL A 7 -8.19 2.95 -8.93
C VAL A 7 -9.04 3.71 -7.90
N GLU A 8 -9.23 5.01 -8.08
CA GLU A 8 -10.13 5.80 -7.22
C GLU A 8 -11.60 5.40 -7.43
N GLU A 9 -12.01 5.16 -8.68
CA GLU A 9 -13.35 4.68 -9.02
C GLU A 9 -13.60 3.26 -8.49
N VAL A 10 -12.68 2.32 -8.73
CA VAL A 10 -12.77 0.94 -8.21
C VAL A 10 -12.73 0.96 -6.68
N GLY A 11 -11.85 1.74 -6.06
CA GLY A 11 -11.81 1.88 -4.60
C GLY A 11 -13.10 2.44 -3.99
N ARG A 12 -13.87 3.24 -4.74
CA ARG A 12 -15.21 3.71 -4.35
C ARG A 12 -16.31 2.68 -4.61
N GLU A 13 -16.22 1.90 -5.68
CA GLU A 13 -17.22 0.90 -6.05
C GLU A 13 -17.06 -0.43 -5.29
N VAL A 14 -15.85 -0.76 -4.80
CA VAL A 14 -15.64 -1.96 -3.99
C VAL A 14 -16.15 -1.69 -2.57
N GLU A 15 -17.44 -1.94 -2.34
CA GLU A 15 -18.02 -1.92 -1.00
C GLU A 15 -17.29 -2.90 -0.07
N GLY A 16 -17.04 -2.47 1.17
CA GLY A 16 -16.53 -3.34 2.23
C GLY A 16 -15.03 -3.22 2.55
N PHE A 17 -14.33 -2.25 1.99
CA PHE A 17 -12.96 -1.87 2.39
C PHE A 17 -12.95 -0.47 3.03
N ASP A 18 -12.12 -0.31 4.05
CA ASP A 18 -11.96 0.96 4.77
C ASP A 18 -11.09 1.95 3.98
N GLN A 19 -10.13 1.42 3.20
CA GLN A 19 -9.21 2.23 2.40
C GLN A 19 -8.68 1.47 1.18
N ALA A 20 -8.54 2.17 0.05
CA ALA A 20 -7.84 1.70 -1.15
C ALA A 20 -6.45 2.33 -1.27
N ILE A 21 -5.44 1.54 -1.62
CA ILE A 21 -4.03 1.97 -1.71
C ILE A 21 -3.45 1.49 -3.04
N MET A 22 -2.89 2.40 -3.82
CA MET A 22 -2.12 2.08 -5.02
C MET A 22 -0.63 2.18 -4.73
N VAL A 23 0.12 1.13 -5.06
CA VAL A 23 1.58 1.12 -4.95
C VAL A 23 2.17 0.82 -6.31
N VAL A 24 3.02 1.72 -6.77
CA VAL A 24 3.82 1.50 -7.98
C VAL A 24 4.97 0.55 -7.65
N VAL A 25 4.99 -0.59 -8.30
CA VAL A 25 6.06 -1.59 -8.30
C VAL A 25 6.94 -1.37 -9.53
N PHE A 26 8.21 -1.70 -9.40
CA PHE A 26 9.18 -1.71 -10.48
C PHE A 26 9.49 -3.15 -10.82
N GLU A 27 9.91 -3.40 -12.06
CA GLU A 27 11.27 -3.92 -12.25
C GLU A 27 11.61 -5.16 -11.42
N THR A 28 12.74 -4.99 -10.76
CA THR A 28 13.09 -5.76 -9.58
C THR A 28 12.21 -5.31 -8.40
N PRO A 29 11.30 -6.16 -7.88
CA PRO A 29 10.48 -5.79 -6.74
C PRO A 29 11.37 -5.56 -5.51
N ASN A 30 11.19 -4.41 -4.85
CA ASN A 30 11.86 -4.11 -3.60
C ASN A 30 10.84 -4.07 -2.47
N THR A 31 10.79 -5.15 -1.68
CA THR A 31 9.83 -5.32 -0.59
C THR A 31 9.90 -4.19 0.43
N GLU A 32 11.09 -3.70 0.77
CA GLU A 32 11.25 -2.59 1.73
C GLU A 32 10.65 -1.29 1.17
N ARG A 33 10.85 -1.03 -0.11
CA ARG A 33 10.26 0.15 -0.79
C ARG A 33 8.75 0.04 -0.90
N ILE A 34 8.21 -1.14 -1.21
CA ILE A 34 6.76 -1.41 -1.25
C ILE A 34 6.15 -1.21 0.15
N GLN A 35 6.74 -1.81 1.18
CA GLN A 35 6.27 -1.64 2.57
C GLN A 35 6.31 -0.18 3.01
N MET A 36 7.34 0.58 2.63
CA MET A 36 7.44 2.01 2.90
C MET A 36 6.36 2.82 2.19
N LYS A 37 6.07 2.51 0.91
CA LYS A 37 5.01 3.18 0.14
C LYS A 37 3.62 2.96 0.72
N ILE A 38 3.32 1.72 1.15
CA ILE A 38 2.06 1.41 1.82
C ILE A 38 1.98 2.17 3.14
N ALA A 39 3.06 2.19 3.92
CA ALA A 39 3.10 2.90 5.19
C ALA A 39 2.94 4.41 5.06
N GLU A 40 3.53 5.02 4.03
CA GLU A 40 3.31 6.42 3.66
C GLU A 40 1.82 6.69 3.39
N ALA A 41 1.16 5.83 2.60
CA ALA A 41 -0.27 5.95 2.30
C ALA A 41 -1.16 5.77 3.55
N LEU A 42 -0.70 4.98 4.53
CA LEU A 42 -1.37 4.75 5.81
C LEU A 42 -0.97 5.78 6.90
N THR A 43 -0.11 6.76 6.57
CA THR A 43 0.42 7.75 7.53
C THR A 43 1.06 7.08 8.77
N LEU A 44 1.72 5.94 8.58
CA LEU A 44 2.39 5.21 9.66
C LEU A 44 3.77 5.82 9.94
N ASN A 45 4.00 6.24 11.19
CA ASN A 45 5.33 6.65 11.64
C ASN A 45 6.19 5.42 12.01
N PHE A 46 7.40 5.35 11.47
CA PHE A 46 8.40 4.30 11.70
C PHE A 46 9.69 4.77 12.38
N GLU A 47 9.66 5.94 13.00
CA GLU A 47 10.77 6.46 13.79
C GLU A 47 11.30 5.41 14.78
N ASN A 48 12.62 5.32 14.89
CA ASN A 48 13.34 4.43 15.81
C ASN A 48 12.97 2.94 15.69
N THR A 49 12.42 2.49 14.56
CA THR A 49 12.01 1.09 14.36
C THR A 49 12.99 0.34 13.44
N SER A 50 13.40 -0.87 13.85
CA SER A 50 14.20 -1.77 12.99
C SER A 50 13.43 -2.20 11.74
N LYS A 51 14.11 -2.76 10.72
CA LYS A 51 13.42 -3.29 9.53
C LYS A 51 12.32 -4.30 9.89
N GLN A 52 12.60 -5.23 10.81
CA GLN A 52 11.59 -6.18 11.27
C GLN A 52 10.43 -5.48 11.99
N GLY A 53 10.72 -4.48 12.83
CA GLY A 53 9.66 -3.77 13.56
C GLY A 53 8.78 -2.91 12.64
N LYS A 54 9.31 -2.34 11.56
CA LYS A 54 8.51 -1.65 10.53
C LYS A 54 7.52 -2.59 9.86
N ALA A 55 8.01 -3.77 9.44
CA ALA A 55 7.16 -4.80 8.83
C ALA A 55 6.08 -5.29 9.80
N ALA A 56 6.42 -5.52 11.07
CA ALA A 56 5.46 -5.93 12.10
C ALA A 56 4.39 -4.85 12.34
N LYS A 57 4.79 -3.57 12.44
CA LYS A 57 3.85 -2.45 12.64
C LYS A 57 2.91 -2.27 11.44
N LEU A 58 3.44 -2.38 10.23
CA LEU A 58 2.63 -2.36 9.02
C LEU A 58 1.64 -3.53 9.00
N TRP A 59 2.11 -4.75 9.32
CA TRP A 59 1.25 -5.93 9.40
C TRP A 59 0.11 -5.75 10.40
N SER A 60 0.40 -5.29 11.62
CA SER A 60 -0.61 -5.02 12.65
C SER A 60 -1.68 -4.02 12.17
N ARG A 61 -1.29 -3.01 11.39
CA ARG A 61 -2.24 -2.04 10.81
C ARG A 61 -3.12 -2.69 9.74
N LEU A 62 -2.53 -3.51 8.87
CA LEU A 62 -3.21 -4.15 7.74
C LEU A 62 -4.22 -5.23 8.16
N ILE A 63 -4.04 -5.85 9.33
CA ILE A 63 -4.98 -6.86 9.85
C ILE A 63 -6.12 -6.25 10.69
N ALA A 64 -5.97 -4.99 11.12
CA ALA A 64 -6.96 -4.32 11.97
C ALA A 64 -8.16 -3.77 11.19
N GLU A 65 -7.97 -3.52 9.88
CA GLU A 65 -8.95 -2.93 8.97
C GLU A 65 -8.90 -3.66 7.62
N LYS A 66 -9.88 -3.42 6.75
CA LYS A 66 -9.93 -4.01 5.42
C LYS A 66 -9.31 -3.06 4.40
N PHE A 67 -8.24 -3.50 3.76
CA PHE A 67 -7.54 -2.74 2.72
C PHE A 67 -7.71 -3.34 1.34
N PHE A 68 -7.91 -2.49 0.35
CA PHE A 68 -7.76 -2.86 -1.06
C PHE A 68 -6.43 -2.32 -1.59
N ILE A 69 -5.44 -3.20 -1.75
CA ILE A 69 -4.09 -2.81 -2.19
C ILE A 69 -3.90 -3.25 -3.64
N ILE A 70 -3.62 -2.28 -4.51
CA ILE A 70 -3.27 -2.51 -5.91
C ILE A 70 -1.77 -2.32 -6.06
N LEU A 71 -1.09 -3.36 -6.52
CA LEU A 71 0.30 -3.30 -6.96
C LEU A 71 0.29 -3.04 -8.46
N ASP A 72 0.51 -1.78 -8.85
CA ASP A 72 0.59 -1.40 -10.26
C ASP A 72 2.04 -1.47 -10.72
N ASP A 73 2.28 -2.19 -11.80
CA ASP A 73 3.62 -2.39 -12.30
C ASP A 73 3.88 -1.56 -13.55
N LEU A 74 5.06 -0.93 -13.63
CA LEU A 74 5.45 -0.03 -14.72
C LEU A 74 6.07 -0.74 -15.92
N TRP A 75 5.98 -2.06 -16.00
CA TRP A 75 6.60 -2.82 -17.07
C TRP A 75 5.98 -2.53 -18.43
N LYS A 76 6.86 -2.35 -19.42
CA LYS A 76 6.58 -2.51 -20.85
C LYS A 76 6.90 -3.92 -21.29
#